data_AF-A0A1Q3CU10-F1
#
_entry.id   AF-A0A1Q3CU10-F1
#
_cell.length_a   1.000
_cell.length_b   1.000
_cell.length_c   1.000
_cell.angle_alpha   90.00
_cell.angle_beta   90.00
_cell.angle_gamma   90.00
#
_symmetry.space_group_name_H-M   'P 1'
#
loop_
_entity.id
_entity.type
_entity.pdbx_description
1 polymer ?
#
loop_
_entity_poly.entity_id
_entity_poly.type
_entity_poly.pdbx_seq_one_letter_code
_entity_poly.pdbx_strand_id
1 'polypeptide(L)'
;MEEEEAAPAISNPTQDPTLRKKHQSMLDRLSTRHQTRLENSVTTKSKSSLESTSSFISRFSHLKNSIDSQLTTTTTDPTHLKSLIASISPSISALEKLVAENSYYLPSYEVRSSLKTISDLKQNLENLNPKKKFSFKNKSTTKKESPITEAPKSDAVSRPKNSIIRVDSPGFRDRENQLLVKNLAGLDSREFTLSNLDSCEVRLIGTCSAVFVNKLRNCRVYAGPVKGSILIDEVEECVFVMASHQIR
;
A
#
# COMPACT_ATOMS: atom_id res chain seq x y z
N MET A 1 20.81 11.61 92.73
CA MET A 1 21.09 12.60 91.68
C MET A 1 20.99 11.84 90.38
N GLU A 2 19.79 11.50 89.88
CA GLU A 2 18.65 12.41 89.62
C GLU A 2 19.14 13.71 89.00
N GLU A 3 19.12 13.75 87.67
CA GLU A 3 18.72 14.92 86.90
C GLU A 3 18.04 14.43 85.60
N GLU A 4 16.79 14.83 85.49
CA GLU A 4 15.81 14.62 84.43
C GLU A 4 15.88 15.87 83.52
N GLU A 5 16.07 15.75 82.21
CA GLU A 5 15.61 16.82 81.30
C GLU A 5 15.40 16.41 79.83
N ALA A 6 14.16 16.62 79.41
CA ALA A 6 13.66 17.09 78.11
C ALA A 6 13.91 16.28 76.81
N ALA A 7 12.82 15.67 76.32
CA ALA A 7 12.66 15.26 74.93
C ALA A 7 12.61 16.46 73.97
N PRO A 8 13.18 16.39 72.75
CA PRO A 8 13.09 17.48 71.80
C PRO A 8 11.73 17.47 71.08
N ALA A 9 11.05 18.61 71.15
CA ALA A 9 9.81 18.90 70.45
C ALA A 9 9.98 18.84 68.92
N ILE A 10 9.11 18.09 68.25
CA ILE A 10 9.00 18.02 66.79
C ILE A 10 8.39 19.34 66.31
N SER A 11 9.23 20.25 65.80
CA SER A 11 8.77 21.48 65.14
C SER A 11 8.35 21.17 63.70
N ASN A 12 7.04 21.26 63.42
CA ASN A 12 6.46 21.14 62.07
C ASN A 12 7.05 22.19 61.11
N PRO A 13 7.66 21.80 59.98
CA PRO A 13 8.30 22.72 59.04
C PRO A 13 7.29 23.19 57.99
N THR A 14 6.31 24.03 58.37
CA THR A 14 5.22 24.40 57.42
C THR A 14 5.14 25.88 57.06
N GLN A 15 5.99 26.76 57.59
CA GLN A 15 5.86 28.20 57.30
C GLN A 15 7.19 28.96 57.23
N ASP A 16 8.17 28.47 56.46
CA ASP A 16 9.24 29.39 56.03
C ASP A 16 8.74 30.20 54.81
N PRO A 17 8.48 31.51 54.96
CA PRO A 17 7.99 32.36 53.87
C PRO A 17 8.99 32.42 52.71
N THR A 18 10.27 32.20 52.99
CA THR A 18 11.32 32.19 51.95
C THR A 18 11.23 30.95 51.06
N LEU A 19 10.87 29.79 51.63
CA LEU A 19 10.66 28.55 50.87
C LEU A 19 9.43 28.65 49.96
N ARG A 20 8.34 29.25 50.45
CA ARG A 20 7.14 29.51 49.62
C ARG A 20 7.44 30.46 48.47
N LYS A 21 8.20 31.53 48.72
CA LYS A 21 8.63 32.48 47.68
C LYS A 21 9.53 31.82 46.63
N LYS A 22 10.45 30.93 47.05
CA LYS A 22 11.27 30.13 46.13
C LYS A 22 10.43 29.15 45.31
N HIS A 23 9.46 28.49 45.92
CA HIS A 23 8.54 27.58 45.23
C HIS A 23 7.71 28.32 44.18
N GLN A 24 7.15 29.48 44.54
CA GLN A 24 6.41 30.32 43.59
C GLN A 24 7.29 30.76 42.41
N SER A 25 8.51 31.25 42.69
CA SER A 25 9.46 31.62 41.64
C SER A 25 9.84 30.44 40.74
N MET A 26 9.91 29.23 41.30
CA MET A 26 10.16 28.01 40.54
C MET A 26 8.97 27.64 39.62
N LEU A 27 7.73 27.75 40.11
CA LEU A 27 6.52 27.55 39.32
C LEU A 27 6.40 28.58 38.19
N ASP A 28 6.68 29.85 38.47
CA ASP A 28 6.67 30.92 37.46
C ASP A 28 7.75 30.71 36.40
N ARG A 29 8.92 30.18 36.78
CA ARG A 29 9.97 29.79 35.83
C ARG A 29 9.55 28.61 34.94
N LEU A 30 8.87 27.62 35.51
CA LEU A 30 8.36 26.47 34.76
C LEU A 30 7.25 26.88 33.78
N SER A 31 6.31 27.72 34.22
CA SER A 31 5.23 28.23 33.36
C SER A 31 5.78 29.10 32.22
N THR A 32 6.70 30.02 32.52
CA THR A 32 7.37 30.87 31.51
C THR A 32 8.12 30.01 30.48
N ARG A 33 8.81 28.95 30.92
CA ARG A 33 9.51 28.00 30.03
C ARG A 33 8.55 27.19 29.17
N HIS A 34 7.37 26.84 29.70
CA HIS A 34 6.33 26.17 28.93
C HIS A 34 5.72 27.09 27.87
N GLN A 35 5.44 28.34 28.24
CA GLN A 35 4.86 29.34 27.34
C GLN A 35 5.83 29.71 26.21
N THR A 36 7.12 29.91 26.51
CA THR A 36 8.16 30.10 25.48
C THR A 36 8.34 28.88 24.57
N ARG A 37 8.16 27.65 25.06
CA ARG A 37 8.13 26.45 24.19
C ARG A 37 6.91 26.43 23.26
N LEU A 38 5.74 26.83 23.75
CA LEU A 38 4.53 26.92 22.94
C LEU A 38 4.66 28.02 21.88
N GLU A 39 5.15 29.21 22.25
CA GLU A 39 5.38 30.32 21.31
C GLU A 39 6.47 29.99 20.29
N ASN A 40 7.56 29.33 20.69
CA ASN A 40 8.57 28.84 19.74
C ASN A 40 8.00 27.74 18.82
N SER A 41 7.12 26.86 19.31
CA SER A 41 6.44 25.87 18.48
C SER A 41 5.50 26.51 17.46
N VAL A 42 4.77 27.56 17.85
CA VAL A 42 3.87 28.31 16.96
C VAL A 42 4.65 29.13 15.93
N THR A 43 5.77 29.74 16.30
CA THR A 43 6.63 30.49 15.36
C THR A 43 7.43 29.59 14.42
N THR A 44 7.72 28.32 14.80
CA THR A 44 8.22 27.32 13.83
C THR A 44 7.12 26.80 12.90
N LYS A 45 5.85 26.76 13.33
CA LYS A 45 4.70 26.40 12.48
C LYS A 45 4.34 27.50 11.48
N SER A 46 4.56 28.77 11.80
CA SER A 46 4.24 29.89 10.92
C SER A 46 5.25 30.14 9.80
N LYS A 47 6.40 29.43 9.79
CA LYS A 47 7.43 29.53 8.74
C LYS A 47 7.35 28.45 7.65
N SER A 48 6.44 27.49 7.76
CA SER A 48 6.21 26.53 6.68
C SER A 48 4.95 26.94 5.92
N SER A 49 5.13 27.44 4.69
CA SER A 49 4.12 27.46 3.62
C SER A 49 3.62 26.04 3.24
N LEU A 50 3.79 25.06 4.13
CA LEU A 50 3.56 23.66 3.93
C LEU A 50 2.30 23.30 4.67
N GLU A 51 1.34 22.85 3.90
CA GLU A 51 0.11 22.31 4.42
C GLU A 51 0.41 21.06 5.27
N SER A 52 -0.25 20.93 6.41
CA SER A 52 -0.10 19.72 7.23
C SER A 52 -0.73 18.53 6.52
N THR A 53 -0.16 17.33 6.68
CA THR A 53 -0.70 16.08 6.12
C THR A 53 -2.19 15.90 6.43
N SER A 54 -2.64 16.28 7.63
CA SER A 54 -4.06 16.24 8.02
C SER A 54 -4.95 17.17 7.20
N SER A 55 -4.48 18.38 6.86
CA SER A 55 -5.20 19.33 6.03
C SER A 55 -5.34 18.79 4.60
N PHE A 56 -4.25 18.23 4.04
CA PHE A 56 -4.30 17.51 2.77
C PHE A 56 -5.35 16.40 2.78
N ILE A 57 -5.33 15.50 3.78
CA ILE A 57 -6.28 14.37 3.88
C ILE A 57 -7.73 14.89 3.97
N SER A 58 -7.95 15.99 4.70
CA SER A 58 -9.28 16.59 4.86
C SER A 58 -9.80 17.14 3.53
N ARG A 59 -8.97 17.86 2.78
CA ARG A 59 -9.35 18.38 1.45
C ARG A 59 -9.55 17.26 0.43
N PHE A 60 -8.65 16.25 0.45
CA PHE A 60 -8.72 15.09 -0.42
C PHE A 60 -10.02 14.31 -0.20
N SER A 61 -10.36 14.01 1.05
CA SER A 61 -11.60 13.30 1.39
C SER A 61 -12.86 14.11 1.05
N HIS A 62 -12.85 15.43 1.26
CA HIS A 62 -13.98 16.28 0.87
C HIS A 62 -14.24 16.26 -0.64
N LEU A 63 -13.18 16.39 -1.45
CA LEU A 63 -13.28 16.31 -2.91
C LEU A 63 -13.72 14.91 -3.37
N LYS A 64 -13.17 13.85 -2.76
CA LYS A 64 -13.59 12.47 -3.02
C LYS A 64 -15.08 12.27 -2.75
N ASN A 65 -15.56 12.67 -1.57
CA ASN A 65 -16.97 12.53 -1.19
C ASN A 65 -17.91 13.35 -2.10
N SER A 66 -17.44 14.51 -2.58
CA SER A 66 -18.17 15.31 -3.56
C SER A 66 -18.35 14.55 -4.88
N ILE A 67 -17.31 13.89 -5.37
CA ILE A 67 -17.37 13.06 -6.58
C ILE A 67 -18.28 11.84 -6.35
N ASP A 68 -18.11 11.14 -5.22
CA ASP A 68 -18.91 9.97 -4.89
C ASP A 68 -20.41 10.32 -4.79
N SER A 69 -20.76 11.46 -4.18
CA SER A 69 -22.17 11.90 -4.10
C SER A 69 -22.77 12.22 -5.48
N GLN A 70 -22.00 12.88 -6.36
CA GLN A 70 -22.40 13.09 -7.76
C GLN A 70 -22.60 11.76 -8.51
N LEU A 71 -21.74 10.78 -8.24
CA LEU A 71 -21.83 9.45 -8.85
C LEU A 71 -23.04 8.64 -8.36
N THR A 72 -23.46 8.81 -7.10
CA THR A 72 -24.65 8.13 -6.55
C THR A 72 -25.98 8.70 -7.03
N THR A 73 -26.00 9.94 -7.52
CA THR A 73 -27.22 10.62 -8.03
C THR A 73 -27.59 10.14 -9.45
N THR A 74 -27.17 8.93 -9.84
CA THR A 74 -27.40 8.35 -11.17
C THR A 74 -28.89 8.22 -11.51
N THR A 75 -29.38 9.17 -12.31
CA THR A 75 -30.62 9.05 -13.07
C THR A 75 -30.35 8.29 -14.37
N THR A 76 -31.32 7.48 -14.80
CA THR A 76 -31.29 6.59 -15.99
C THR A 76 -31.17 7.31 -17.34
N ASP A 77 -31.07 8.64 -17.36
CA ASP A 77 -31.14 9.43 -18.58
C ASP A 77 -29.76 9.64 -19.23
N PRO A 78 -29.58 9.24 -20.52
CA PRO A 78 -28.29 9.27 -21.20
C PRO A 78 -27.74 10.67 -21.48
N THR A 79 -28.59 11.71 -21.42
CA THR A 79 -28.19 13.12 -21.54
C THR A 79 -27.58 13.63 -20.22
N HIS A 80 -28.17 13.26 -19.09
CA HIS A 80 -27.65 13.57 -17.75
C HIS A 80 -26.33 12.85 -17.46
N LEU A 81 -26.13 11.64 -17.98
CA LEU A 81 -24.85 10.93 -17.83
C LEU A 81 -23.68 11.67 -18.49
N LYS A 82 -23.90 12.27 -19.68
CA LYS A 82 -22.84 13.02 -20.37
C LYS A 82 -22.47 14.31 -19.64
N SER A 83 -23.46 15.03 -19.12
CA SER A 83 -23.20 16.25 -18.32
C SER A 83 -22.52 15.93 -17.00
N LEU A 84 -22.89 14.81 -16.34
CA LEU A 84 -22.26 14.31 -15.13
C LEU A 84 -20.79 13.92 -15.36
N ILE A 85 -20.50 13.20 -16.44
CA ILE A 85 -19.12 12.86 -16.83
C ILE A 85 -18.30 14.14 -17.07
N ALA A 86 -18.89 15.13 -17.73
CA ALA A 86 -18.25 16.42 -17.98
C ALA A 86 -18.01 17.24 -16.70
N SER A 87 -18.83 17.09 -15.66
CA SER A 87 -18.62 17.76 -14.36
C SER A 87 -17.60 17.05 -13.48
N ILE A 88 -17.59 15.72 -13.47
CA ILE A 88 -16.70 14.91 -12.62
C ILE A 88 -15.27 14.87 -13.15
N SER A 89 -15.07 14.85 -14.47
CA SER A 89 -13.73 14.76 -15.07
C SER A 89 -12.77 15.89 -14.62
N PRO A 90 -13.18 17.18 -14.58
CA PRO A 90 -12.38 18.24 -13.98
C PRO A 90 -12.08 18.03 -12.50
N SER A 91 -13.03 17.52 -11.70
CA SER A 91 -12.84 17.27 -10.27
C SER A 91 -11.81 16.17 -9.99
N ILE A 92 -11.78 15.10 -10.82
CA ILE A 92 -10.75 14.07 -10.75
C ILE A 92 -9.37 14.65 -11.11
N SER A 93 -9.30 15.50 -12.14
CA SER A 93 -8.05 16.20 -12.51
C SER A 93 -7.57 17.13 -11.40
N ALA A 94 -8.48 17.80 -10.70
CA ALA A 94 -8.15 18.63 -9.54
C ALA A 94 -7.58 17.80 -8.37
N LEU A 95 -8.10 16.58 -8.12
CA LEU A 95 -7.51 15.65 -7.15
C LEU A 95 -6.08 15.25 -7.53
N GLU A 96 -5.82 14.98 -8.81
CA GLU A 96 -4.47 14.65 -9.31
C GLU A 96 -3.49 15.80 -9.08
N LYS A 97 -3.92 17.02 -9.42
CA LYS A 97 -3.13 18.23 -9.20
C LYS A 97 -2.83 18.43 -7.71
N LEU A 98 -3.82 18.25 -6.85
CA LEU A 98 -3.67 18.36 -5.39
C LEU A 98 -2.65 17.35 -4.86
N VAL A 99 -2.69 16.09 -5.32
CA VAL A 99 -1.69 15.08 -4.96
C VAL A 99 -0.31 15.45 -5.47
N ALA A 100 -0.19 15.93 -6.71
CA ALA A 100 1.10 16.30 -7.29
C ALA A 100 1.78 17.45 -6.52
N GLU A 101 1.03 18.52 -6.21
CA GLU A 101 1.53 19.69 -5.48
C GLU A 101 1.98 19.36 -4.05
N ASN A 102 1.30 18.40 -3.41
CA ASN A 102 1.55 18.05 -2.01
C ASN A 102 2.45 16.81 -1.86
N SER A 103 2.72 16.07 -2.94
CA SER A 103 3.45 14.79 -2.93
C SER A 103 4.82 14.85 -2.24
N TYR A 104 5.49 16.00 -2.29
CA TYR A 104 6.85 16.14 -1.79
C TYR A 104 6.97 16.00 -0.27
N TYR A 105 5.94 16.39 0.50
CA TYR A 105 5.95 16.35 1.97
C TYR A 105 5.05 15.23 2.55
N LEU A 106 4.29 14.54 1.71
CA LEU A 106 3.36 13.51 2.14
C LEU A 106 4.09 12.18 2.42
N PRO A 107 3.70 11.43 3.46
CA PRO A 107 4.17 10.06 3.67
C PRO A 107 3.85 9.18 2.44
N SER A 108 4.73 8.23 2.13
CA SER A 108 4.57 7.38 0.94
C SER A 108 3.26 6.58 0.93
N TYR A 109 2.70 6.29 2.10
CA TYR A 109 1.39 5.64 2.20
C TYR A 109 0.27 6.54 1.68
N GLU A 110 0.24 7.82 2.09
CA GLU A 110 -0.77 8.78 1.67
C GLU A 110 -0.73 9.00 0.16
N VAL A 111 0.47 9.13 -0.42
CA VAL A 111 0.66 9.28 -1.87
C VAL A 111 0.16 8.05 -2.63
N ARG A 112 0.48 6.83 -2.17
CA ARG A 112 -0.01 5.60 -2.83
C ARG A 112 -1.52 5.44 -2.70
N SER A 113 -2.07 5.74 -1.52
CA SER A 113 -3.50 5.63 -1.25
C SER A 113 -4.30 6.61 -2.11
N SER A 114 -3.88 7.88 -2.17
CA SER A 114 -4.53 8.92 -2.97
C SER A 114 -4.49 8.58 -4.46
N LEU A 115 -3.34 8.18 -5.00
CA LEU A 115 -3.21 7.77 -6.41
C LEU A 115 -4.08 6.55 -6.75
N LYS A 116 -4.16 5.57 -5.84
CA LYS A 116 -5.06 4.43 -6.01
C LYS A 116 -6.51 4.86 -6.09
N THR A 117 -6.97 5.69 -5.16
CA THR A 117 -8.37 6.16 -5.17
C THR A 117 -8.71 6.98 -6.42
N ILE A 118 -7.77 7.78 -6.93
CA ILE A 118 -7.94 8.51 -8.20
C ILE A 118 -8.08 7.53 -9.37
N SER A 119 -7.25 6.48 -9.42
CA SER A 119 -7.34 5.44 -10.45
C SER A 119 -8.70 4.74 -10.42
N ASP A 120 -9.19 4.41 -9.23
CA ASP A 120 -10.50 3.76 -9.05
C ASP A 120 -11.65 4.69 -9.52
N LEU A 121 -11.58 5.99 -9.21
CA LEU A 121 -12.55 6.99 -9.68
C LEU A 121 -12.53 7.15 -11.21
N LYS A 122 -11.34 7.17 -11.84
CA LYS A 122 -11.20 7.21 -13.30
C LYS A 122 -11.82 5.99 -13.97
N GLN A 123 -11.55 4.80 -13.42
CA GLN A 123 -12.13 3.57 -13.93
C GLN A 123 -13.65 3.56 -13.82
N ASN A 124 -14.20 4.08 -12.70
CA ASN A 124 -15.64 4.17 -12.52
C ASN A 124 -16.30 5.12 -13.54
N LEU A 125 -15.67 6.28 -13.78
CA LEU A 125 -16.11 7.23 -14.81
C LEU A 125 -16.02 6.64 -16.23
N GLU A 126 -14.99 5.84 -16.53
CA GLU A 126 -14.89 5.13 -17.81
C GLU A 126 -15.99 4.08 -18.01
N ASN A 127 -16.40 3.39 -16.95
CA ASN A 127 -17.47 2.39 -17.01
C ASN A 127 -18.84 3.03 -17.28
N LEU A 128 -19.05 4.26 -16.80
CA LEU A 128 -20.26 5.03 -17.07
C LEU A 128 -20.33 5.58 -18.51
N ASN A 129 -19.20 5.65 -19.21
CA ASN A 129 -19.18 6.10 -20.60
C ASN A 129 -19.52 4.89 -21.50
N PRO A 130 -20.70 4.85 -22.16
CA PRO A 130 -21.07 3.73 -23.01
C PRO A 130 -20.11 3.68 -24.20
N LYS A 131 -19.07 2.84 -24.11
CA LYS A 131 -18.16 2.58 -25.22
C LYS A 131 -19.01 2.04 -26.37
N LYS A 132 -19.10 2.81 -27.46
CA LYS A 132 -19.72 2.37 -28.70
C LYS A 132 -19.03 1.07 -29.09
N LYS A 133 -19.73 -0.07 -28.96
CA LYS A 133 -19.25 -1.32 -29.54
C LYS A 133 -19.19 -1.08 -31.03
N PHE A 134 -17.96 -0.98 -31.57
CA PHE A 134 -17.71 -1.10 -33.00
C PHE A 134 -18.32 -2.43 -33.43
N SER A 135 -19.55 -2.39 -33.95
CA SER A 135 -20.17 -3.53 -34.59
C SER A 135 -19.70 -3.51 -36.04
N PHE A 136 -18.76 -4.39 -36.37
CA PHE A 136 -18.55 -4.77 -37.75
C PHE A 136 -19.85 -5.41 -38.25
N LYS A 137 -20.59 -4.68 -39.08
CA LYS A 137 -21.84 -5.13 -39.68
C LYS A 137 -21.49 -6.18 -40.74
N ASN A 138 -21.37 -7.45 -40.35
CA ASN A 138 -21.23 -8.54 -41.31
C ASN A 138 -22.54 -8.72 -42.06
N LYS A 139 -22.48 -8.43 -43.37
CA LYS A 139 -23.52 -8.69 -44.35
C LYS A 139 -23.67 -10.21 -44.49
N SER A 140 -24.86 -10.73 -44.19
CA SER A 140 -25.16 -12.15 -44.33
C SER A 140 -25.16 -12.57 -45.80
N THR A 141 -24.47 -13.68 -46.09
CA THR A 141 -24.66 -14.45 -47.32
C THR A 141 -25.00 -15.88 -46.94
N THR A 142 -26.27 -16.21 -47.17
CA THR A 142 -26.89 -17.53 -47.13
C THR A 142 -26.23 -18.48 -48.13
N LYS A 143 -25.86 -19.71 -47.71
CA LYS A 143 -26.31 -20.99 -48.31
C LYS A 143 -25.60 -22.25 -47.77
N LYS A 144 -26.46 -23.21 -47.39
CA LYS A 144 -26.48 -24.67 -47.62
C LYS A 144 -25.73 -25.65 -46.68
N GLU A 145 -26.47 -26.74 -46.48
CA GLU A 145 -26.38 -27.87 -45.53
C GLU A 145 -25.33 -28.95 -45.87
N SER A 146 -24.67 -29.47 -44.81
CA SER A 146 -24.32 -30.88 -44.40
C SER A 146 -23.77 -31.95 -45.39
N PRO A 147 -23.14 -33.10 -44.99
CA PRO A 147 -22.99 -33.71 -43.63
C PRO A 147 -21.62 -34.39 -43.24
N ILE A 148 -21.41 -34.50 -41.91
CA ILE A 148 -20.85 -35.60 -41.05
C ILE A 148 -19.60 -36.44 -41.47
N THR A 149 -18.59 -36.50 -40.59
CA THR A 149 -17.91 -37.74 -40.11
C THR A 149 -17.26 -37.50 -38.71
N GLU A 150 -17.44 -38.47 -37.80
CA GLU A 150 -17.15 -38.53 -36.35
C GLU A 150 -15.65 -38.84 -36.02
N ALA A 151 -15.00 -38.11 -35.09
CA ALA A 151 -14.59 -38.45 -33.69
C ALA A 151 -13.28 -39.30 -33.52
N PRO A 152 -12.54 -39.32 -32.38
CA PRO A 152 -12.79 -38.70 -31.04
C PRO A 152 -11.59 -38.01 -30.30
N LYS A 153 -11.95 -37.04 -29.45
CA LYS A 153 -11.55 -36.74 -28.04
C LYS A 153 -10.08 -36.76 -27.55
N SER A 154 -9.62 -35.60 -27.06
CA SER A 154 -9.05 -35.48 -25.69
C SER A 154 -9.37 -34.11 -25.10
N ASP A 155 -9.91 -34.12 -23.88
CA ASP A 155 -10.64 -33.05 -23.22
C ASP A 155 -9.84 -31.79 -22.90
N ALA A 156 -10.40 -30.67 -23.36
CA ALA A 156 -10.16 -29.35 -22.80
C ALA A 156 -10.99 -29.20 -21.51
N VAL A 157 -10.33 -29.27 -20.35
CA VAL A 157 -10.93 -28.83 -19.09
C VAL A 157 -10.54 -27.38 -18.83
N SER A 158 -11.54 -26.51 -18.94
CA SER A 158 -11.52 -25.14 -18.45
C SER A 158 -11.55 -25.13 -16.92
N ARG A 159 -10.58 -24.46 -16.28
CA ARG A 159 -10.67 -24.00 -14.88
C ARG A 159 -9.75 -22.80 -14.62
N PRO A 160 -9.99 -21.99 -13.58
CA PRO A 160 -10.30 -20.58 -13.72
C PRO A 160 -9.08 -19.68 -13.52
N LYS A 161 -9.22 -18.47 -14.05
CA LYS A 161 -8.35 -17.33 -13.90
C LYS A 161 -8.09 -17.02 -12.42
N ASN A 162 -6.86 -17.18 -11.97
CA ASN A 162 -6.21 -16.32 -10.97
C ASN A 162 -4.69 -16.62 -10.90
N SER A 163 -4.00 -16.66 -12.03
CA SER A 163 -2.55 -16.52 -12.00
C SER A 163 -2.21 -15.05 -11.82
N ILE A 164 -1.99 -14.61 -10.58
CA ILE A 164 -1.28 -13.35 -10.28
C ILE A 164 0.22 -13.58 -10.55
N ILE A 165 0.54 -14.16 -11.69
CA ILE A 165 1.90 -14.23 -12.19
C ILE A 165 2.03 -13.01 -13.09
N ARG A 166 2.60 -11.95 -12.53
CA ARG A 166 3.05 -10.80 -13.33
C ARG A 166 3.96 -11.33 -14.44
N VAL A 167 3.47 -11.25 -15.68
CA VAL A 167 4.12 -11.74 -16.90
C VAL A 167 5.52 -11.14 -17.10
N ASP A 168 5.81 -9.98 -16.48
CA ASP A 168 7.11 -9.29 -16.56
C ASP A 168 7.99 -9.38 -15.30
N SER A 169 7.69 -10.28 -14.35
CA SER A 169 8.54 -10.43 -13.16
C SER A 169 9.78 -11.30 -13.46
N PRO A 170 10.99 -10.86 -13.06
CA PRO A 170 12.22 -11.64 -13.25
C PRO A 170 12.15 -12.92 -12.42
N GLY A 171 12.57 -14.04 -13.03
CA GLY A 171 12.41 -15.34 -12.39
C GLY A 171 12.87 -16.52 -13.24
N PHE A 172 12.90 -17.70 -12.63
CA PHE A 172 13.12 -18.97 -13.31
C PHE A 172 11.78 -19.64 -13.59
N ARG A 173 11.59 -20.09 -14.84
CA ARG A 173 10.35 -20.72 -15.29
C ARG A 173 10.64 -21.92 -16.18
N ASP A 174 9.82 -22.96 -16.04
CA ASP A 174 9.76 -24.10 -16.95
C ASP A 174 11.16 -24.75 -17.12
N ARG A 175 11.77 -25.14 -15.99
CA ARG A 175 13.09 -25.77 -15.96
C ARG A 175 13.04 -27.11 -15.24
N GLU A 176 13.84 -28.03 -15.72
CA GLU A 176 13.93 -29.38 -15.17
C GLU A 176 15.41 -29.78 -15.04
N ASN A 177 15.73 -30.49 -13.95
CA ASN A 177 17.03 -31.12 -13.71
C ASN A 177 18.24 -30.18 -13.86
N GLN A 178 18.11 -28.92 -13.41
CA GLN A 178 19.11 -27.88 -13.60
C GLN A 178 19.53 -27.21 -12.28
N LEU A 179 20.80 -26.78 -12.23
CA LEU A 179 21.32 -25.88 -11.21
C LEU A 179 21.16 -24.43 -11.67
N LEU A 180 20.29 -23.68 -10.99
CA LEU A 180 19.91 -22.33 -11.33
C LEU A 180 20.49 -21.35 -10.30
N VAL A 181 21.54 -20.62 -10.68
CA VAL A 181 22.19 -19.65 -9.79
C VAL A 181 21.89 -18.24 -10.28
N LYS A 182 21.39 -17.38 -9.38
CA LYS A 182 21.17 -15.96 -9.66
C LYS A 182 21.81 -15.10 -8.60
N ASN A 183 22.64 -14.15 -9.03
CA ASN A 183 23.13 -13.08 -8.19
C ASN A 183 22.17 -11.88 -8.28
N LEU A 184 21.69 -11.44 -7.12
CA LEU A 184 20.74 -10.35 -6.94
C LEU A 184 21.41 -9.11 -6.33
N ALA A 185 22.72 -9.16 -6.07
CA ALA A 185 23.50 -7.99 -5.68
C ALA A 185 23.60 -7.00 -6.85
N GLY A 186 23.17 -5.75 -6.62
CA GLY A 186 23.22 -4.67 -7.62
C GLY A 186 22.04 -4.62 -8.60
N LEU A 187 21.11 -5.58 -8.51
CA LEU A 187 19.84 -5.51 -9.22
C LEU A 187 18.79 -5.03 -8.21
N ASP A 188 18.05 -3.96 -8.54
CA ASP A 188 16.84 -3.54 -7.80
C ASP A 188 15.72 -4.60 -8.01
N SER A 189 16.02 -5.83 -7.60
CA SER A 189 15.17 -7.00 -7.72
C SER A 189 14.09 -6.89 -6.67
N ARG A 190 13.01 -6.20 -7.07
CA ARG A 190 11.83 -6.07 -6.23
C ARG A 190 11.22 -7.45 -5.99
N GLU A 191 11.06 -8.28 -7.01
CA GLU A 191 10.33 -9.54 -6.89
C GLU A 191 11.05 -10.62 -7.70
N PHE A 192 11.20 -11.83 -7.15
CA PHE A 192 11.78 -12.97 -7.86
C PHE A 192 10.81 -14.15 -7.89
N THR A 193 10.56 -14.70 -9.08
CA THR A 193 9.56 -15.78 -9.26
C THR A 193 10.25 -17.10 -9.63
N LEU A 194 9.86 -18.18 -8.97
CA LEU A 194 10.19 -19.57 -9.31
C LEU A 194 8.89 -20.24 -9.71
N SER A 195 8.74 -20.65 -10.97
CA SER A 195 7.50 -21.27 -11.44
C SER A 195 7.73 -22.50 -12.30
N ASN A 196 6.97 -23.57 -12.09
CA ASN A 196 7.03 -24.79 -12.90
C ASN A 196 8.46 -25.34 -12.99
N LEU A 197 9.05 -25.72 -11.85
CA LEU A 197 10.38 -26.33 -11.79
C LEU A 197 10.27 -27.76 -11.28
N ASP A 198 10.98 -28.68 -11.92
CA ASP A 198 11.08 -30.08 -11.47
C ASP A 198 12.54 -30.47 -11.25
N SER A 199 12.84 -31.06 -10.09
CA SER A 199 14.14 -31.66 -9.79
C SER A 199 15.31 -30.68 -9.96
N CYS A 200 15.06 -29.39 -9.67
CA CYS A 200 16.02 -28.31 -9.82
C CYS A 200 16.65 -27.90 -8.49
N GLU A 201 17.89 -27.42 -8.55
CA GLU A 201 18.55 -26.77 -7.42
C GLU A 201 18.69 -25.27 -7.71
N VAL A 202 18.07 -24.44 -6.90
CA VAL A 202 18.01 -22.98 -7.08
C VAL A 202 18.83 -22.29 -6.01
N ARG A 203 19.72 -21.37 -6.39
CA ARG A 203 20.54 -20.57 -5.48
C ARG A 203 20.40 -19.08 -5.80
N LEU A 204 19.73 -18.35 -4.92
CA LEU A 204 19.53 -16.91 -5.00
C LEU A 204 20.49 -16.22 -4.03
N ILE A 205 21.54 -15.61 -4.58
CA ILE A 205 22.61 -14.95 -3.81
C ILE A 205 22.30 -13.46 -3.73
N GLY A 206 22.22 -12.90 -2.52
CA GLY A 206 21.94 -11.49 -2.28
C GLY A 206 20.62 -11.27 -1.52
N THR A 207 20.04 -10.07 -1.65
CA THR A 207 18.79 -9.72 -0.95
C THR A 207 17.66 -9.48 -1.94
N CYS A 208 16.48 -10.00 -1.66
CA CYS A 208 15.26 -9.78 -2.46
C CYS A 208 14.22 -9.01 -1.65
N SER A 209 13.30 -8.31 -2.33
CA SER A 209 12.14 -7.72 -1.63
C SER A 209 11.02 -8.75 -1.44
N ALA A 210 10.73 -9.61 -2.43
CA ALA A 210 9.79 -10.73 -2.28
C ALA A 210 10.19 -11.91 -3.18
N VAL A 211 9.80 -13.12 -2.77
CA VAL A 211 9.99 -14.35 -3.56
C VAL A 211 8.64 -15.05 -3.74
N PHE A 212 8.32 -15.41 -4.98
CA PHE A 212 7.13 -16.17 -5.33
C PHE A 212 7.53 -17.54 -5.82
N VAL A 213 7.03 -18.58 -5.19
CA VAL A 213 7.30 -19.98 -5.52
C VAL A 213 5.97 -20.62 -5.90
N ASN A 214 5.88 -21.17 -7.10
CA ASN A 214 4.65 -21.78 -7.60
C ASN A 214 4.94 -23.04 -8.43
N LYS A 215 4.25 -24.16 -8.19
CA LYS A 215 4.42 -25.38 -8.99
C LYS A 215 5.86 -25.87 -8.99
N LEU A 216 6.41 -26.23 -7.83
CA LEU A 216 7.74 -26.83 -7.72
C LEU A 216 7.62 -28.28 -7.26
N ARG A 217 8.39 -29.17 -7.89
CA ARG A 217 8.46 -30.60 -7.53
C ARG A 217 9.90 -31.03 -7.33
N ASN A 218 10.19 -31.74 -6.23
CA ASN A 218 11.52 -32.29 -5.92
C ASN A 218 12.66 -31.25 -6.02
N CYS A 219 12.39 -29.99 -5.70
CA CYS A 219 13.35 -28.90 -5.87
C CYS A 219 14.03 -28.52 -4.54
N ARG A 220 15.29 -28.08 -4.63
CA ARG A 220 16.02 -27.51 -3.49
C ARG A 220 16.26 -26.03 -3.73
N VAL A 221 15.70 -25.17 -2.90
CA VAL A 221 15.77 -23.71 -3.07
C VAL A 221 16.52 -23.09 -1.90
N TYR A 222 17.64 -22.45 -2.21
CA TYR A 222 18.46 -21.69 -1.30
C TYR A 222 18.34 -20.21 -1.64
N ALA A 223 17.85 -19.40 -0.71
CA ALA A 223 17.70 -17.98 -0.91
C ALA A 223 18.36 -17.18 0.23
N GLY A 224 19.04 -16.11 -0.14
CA GLY A 224 19.49 -15.10 0.81
C GLY A 224 18.32 -14.36 1.48
N PRO A 225 18.61 -13.41 2.38
CA PRO A 225 17.58 -12.73 3.16
C PRO A 225 16.54 -12.00 2.30
N VAL A 226 15.26 -12.29 2.54
CA VAL A 226 14.11 -11.66 1.88
C VAL A 226 13.51 -10.61 2.80
N LYS A 227 13.54 -9.33 2.38
CA LYS A 227 13.08 -8.20 3.22
C LYS A 227 11.57 -8.20 3.46
N GLY A 228 10.79 -8.64 2.47
CA GLY A 228 9.34 -8.68 2.51
C GLY A 228 8.83 -10.09 2.78
N SER A 229 7.99 -10.60 1.89
CA SER A 229 7.31 -11.89 2.04
C SER A 229 7.81 -12.93 1.03
N ILE A 230 7.71 -14.18 1.43
CA ILE A 230 7.80 -15.35 0.56
C ILE A 230 6.40 -15.94 0.44
N LEU A 231 5.96 -16.21 -0.79
CA LEU A 231 4.71 -16.92 -1.07
C LEU A 231 5.06 -18.25 -1.72
N ILE A 232 4.57 -19.33 -1.15
CA ILE A 232 4.78 -20.70 -1.62
C ILE A 232 3.43 -21.31 -1.96
N ASP A 233 3.26 -21.71 -3.21
CA ASP A 233 2.03 -22.29 -3.72
C ASP A 233 2.32 -23.54 -4.56
N GLU A 234 1.43 -24.53 -4.47
CA GLU A 234 1.50 -25.80 -5.21
C GLU A 234 2.93 -26.42 -5.24
N VAL A 235 3.50 -26.76 -4.07
CA VAL A 235 4.84 -27.37 -3.99
C VAL A 235 4.82 -28.79 -3.42
N GLU A 236 5.66 -29.66 -3.98
CA GLU A 236 5.73 -31.08 -3.63
C GLU A 236 7.19 -31.52 -3.45
N GLU A 237 7.50 -32.21 -2.36
CA GLU A 237 8.82 -32.79 -2.09
C GLU A 237 10.00 -31.80 -2.20
N CYS A 238 9.77 -30.53 -1.85
CA CYS A 238 10.78 -29.49 -1.96
C CYS A 238 11.47 -29.17 -0.63
N VAL A 239 12.71 -28.71 -0.69
CA VAL A 239 13.48 -28.21 0.46
C VAL A 239 13.74 -26.72 0.27
N PHE A 240 13.32 -25.93 1.26
CA PHE A 240 13.49 -24.48 1.24
C PHE A 240 14.42 -24.04 2.37
N VAL A 241 15.52 -23.37 2.01
CA VAL A 241 16.48 -22.75 2.94
C VAL A 241 16.49 -21.26 2.66
N MET A 242 15.74 -20.52 3.47
CA MET A 242 15.43 -19.12 3.22
C MET A 242 15.06 -18.39 4.52
N ALA A 243 15.27 -17.07 4.54
CA ALA A 243 14.90 -16.20 5.65
C ALA A 243 14.01 -15.06 5.14
N SER A 244 12.91 -14.78 5.84
CA SER A 244 11.95 -13.74 5.47
C SER A 244 11.23 -13.15 6.67
N HIS A 245 10.65 -11.96 6.49
CA HIS A 245 9.77 -11.36 7.49
C HIS A 245 8.41 -12.07 7.56
N GLN A 246 7.92 -12.60 6.44
CA GLN A 246 6.64 -13.32 6.38
C GLN A 246 6.72 -14.45 5.34
N ILE A 247 6.30 -15.65 5.72
CA ILE A 247 6.17 -16.79 4.81
C ILE A 247 4.69 -17.18 4.78
N ARG A 248 4.15 -17.32 3.57
CA ARG A 248 2.77 -17.70 3.31
C ARG A 248 2.72 -18.88 2.37
#